data_AF-A0A182TPE3-F1
#
_entry.id   AF-A0A182TPE3-F1
#
_cell.length_a   1.000
_cell.length_b   1.000
_cell.length_c   1.000
_cell.angle_alpha   90.00
_cell.angle_beta   90.00
_cell.angle_gamma   90.00
#
_symmetry.space_group_name_H-M   'P 1'
#
loop_
_entity.id
_entity.type
_entity.pdbx_description
1 polymer ?
#
loop_
_entity_poly.entity_id
_entity_poly.type
_entity_poly.pdbx_seq_one_letter_code
_entity_poly.pdbx_strand_id
1 'polypeptide(L)'
;PVAGYLSPRDFLSGLAFRVFHCTQYIRHSSDPFYTPEPDCCHELLGHMPLLANSSFAQFSQEIGLASLGASEEDINKLATLYFFTVEFGLCRQQDGSFKVFGAGLLSSVAELQHAITTTDKIKRFDPEVTCQEECIITAYQNAYYYTDSFEEAKEKMRAYADTIQRPFGVRYNPYTQTVEVLSNAKKITAVVSELRGDLSIVSSALKKVSAMDENLDVEKIEKLLSSSLHVCDKTLNPEEPDGPEQTSSTPNKE
;
A
#
# COMPACT_ATOMS: atom_id res chain seq x y z
N PRO A 1 10.22 15.85 14.40
CA PRO A 1 9.12 16.56 15.09
C PRO A 1 8.43 17.48 14.08
N VAL A 2 7.12 17.62 14.17
CA VAL A 2 6.34 18.56 13.38
C VAL A 2 5.48 19.43 14.30
N ALA A 3 5.23 20.68 13.90
CA ALA A 3 4.49 21.64 14.72
C ALA A 3 2.97 21.41 14.69
N GLY A 4 2.45 20.70 13.68
CA GLY A 4 1.04 20.48 13.45
C GLY A 4 0.82 19.87 12.05
N TYR A 5 -0.34 20.14 11.44
CA TYR A 5 -0.71 19.61 10.13
C TYR A 5 0.29 19.96 9.03
N LEU A 6 0.61 18.95 8.21
CA LEU A 6 1.32 19.10 6.94
C LEU A 6 0.34 18.95 5.78
N SER A 7 0.76 19.42 4.61
CA SER A 7 0.05 19.03 3.38
C SER A 7 0.11 17.50 3.23
N PRO A 8 -0.92 16.86 2.64
CA PRO A 8 -0.88 15.42 2.40
C PRO A 8 0.36 14.99 1.60
N ARG A 9 0.81 15.83 0.65
CA ARG A 9 2.03 15.58 -0.12
C ARG A 9 3.28 15.54 0.76
N ASP A 10 3.46 16.50 1.66
CA ASP A 10 4.64 16.57 2.53
C ASP A 10 4.66 15.43 3.54
N PHE A 11 3.52 15.15 4.16
CA PHE A 11 3.38 14.01 5.08
C PHE A 11 3.64 12.68 4.34
N LEU A 12 2.97 12.52 3.18
CA LEU A 12 3.16 11.51 2.14
C LEU A 12 4.62 11.14 1.93
N SER A 13 5.37 12.19 1.58
CA SER A 13 6.78 12.08 1.22
C SER A 13 7.65 11.57 2.37
N GLY A 14 7.35 11.94 3.63
CA GLY A 14 8.08 11.43 4.79
C GLY A 14 8.00 9.91 4.91
N LEU A 15 6.82 9.33 4.69
CA LEU A 15 6.62 7.89 4.77
C LEU A 15 7.48 7.13 3.75
N ALA A 16 7.75 7.73 2.58
CA ALA A 16 8.63 7.14 1.56
C ALA A 16 10.06 6.89 2.09
N PHE A 17 10.52 7.72 3.03
CA PHE A 17 11.83 7.63 3.68
C PHE A 17 11.78 6.93 5.04
N ARG A 18 10.64 6.29 5.39
CA ARG A 18 10.40 5.72 6.72
C ARG A 18 10.52 6.76 7.84
N VAL A 19 10.13 8.00 7.53
CA VAL A 19 10.08 9.12 8.48
C VAL A 19 8.62 9.40 8.80
N PHE A 20 8.26 9.28 10.07
CA PHE A 20 6.95 9.66 10.56
C PHE A 20 7.03 11.03 11.24
N HIS A 21 6.17 11.95 10.84
CA HIS A 21 6.15 13.32 11.35
C HIS A 21 5.30 13.38 12.64
N CYS A 22 5.92 13.26 13.82
CA CYS A 22 5.20 13.29 15.10
C CYS A 22 5.07 14.71 15.67
N THR A 23 3.89 15.05 16.18
CA THR A 23 3.69 16.20 17.08
C THR A 23 4.25 15.92 18.48
N GLN A 24 4.44 16.98 19.28
CA GLN A 24 4.98 16.89 20.64
C GLN A 24 4.07 17.51 21.71
N TYR A 25 3.06 18.28 21.31
CA TYR A 25 2.11 18.85 22.25
C TYR A 25 1.16 17.78 22.78
N ILE A 26 0.53 18.04 23.92
CA ILE A 26 -0.49 17.18 24.53
C ILE A 26 -1.82 17.92 24.45
N ARG A 27 -2.90 17.19 24.18
CA ARG A 27 -4.28 17.72 24.16
C ARG A 27 -4.65 18.45 25.45
N HIS A 28 -5.65 19.33 25.36
CA HIS A 28 -6.10 20.10 26.51
C HIS A 28 -6.71 19.21 27.60
N SER A 29 -6.36 19.46 28.86
CA SER A 29 -6.73 18.59 29.98
C SER A 29 -8.22 18.63 30.36
N SER A 30 -9.01 19.55 29.82
CA SER A 30 -10.45 19.63 30.10
C SER A 30 -11.25 18.47 29.50
N ASP A 31 -10.74 17.86 28.43
CA ASP A 31 -11.39 16.74 27.76
C ASP A 31 -10.33 15.73 27.26
N PRO A 32 -9.74 14.92 28.15
CA PRO A 32 -8.63 14.05 27.78
C PRO A 32 -9.02 12.90 26.82
N PHE A 33 -10.31 12.59 26.71
CA PHE A 33 -10.82 11.51 25.87
C PHE A 33 -11.14 11.95 24.44
N TYR A 34 -11.00 13.24 24.13
CA TYR A 34 -11.25 13.79 22.80
C TYR A 34 -10.13 14.76 22.40
N THR A 35 -9.75 14.72 21.13
CA THR A 35 -8.91 15.75 20.53
C THR A 35 -9.23 15.81 19.03
N PRO A 36 -9.46 17.00 18.45
CA PRO A 36 -9.62 17.13 17.01
C PRO A 36 -8.29 17.04 16.25
N GLU A 37 -7.17 17.23 16.95
CA GLU A 37 -5.83 17.26 16.38
C GLU A 37 -4.97 16.08 16.89
N PRO A 38 -4.04 15.55 16.06
CA PRO A 38 -3.16 14.46 16.44
C PRO A 38 -2.09 14.96 17.42
N ASP A 39 -2.37 14.86 18.72
CA ASP A 39 -1.41 15.17 19.78
C ASP A 39 -0.43 14.01 20.01
N CYS A 40 0.60 14.24 20.83
CA CYS A 40 1.64 13.23 21.10
C CYS A 40 1.09 11.90 21.63
N CYS A 41 -0.04 11.92 22.36
CA CYS A 41 -0.72 10.69 22.81
C CYS A 41 -1.23 9.85 21.63
N HIS A 42 -1.85 10.49 20.62
CA HIS A 42 -2.28 9.82 19.40
C HIS A 42 -1.09 9.19 18.66
N GLU A 43 0.02 9.93 18.53
CA GLU A 43 1.22 9.43 17.86
C GLU A 43 1.80 8.20 18.56
N LEU A 44 2.01 8.30 19.88
CA LEU A 44 2.69 7.28 20.67
C LEU A 44 1.84 6.03 20.91
N LEU A 45 0.53 6.18 21.12
CA LEU A 45 -0.37 5.06 21.42
C LEU A 45 -1.00 4.47 20.18
N GLY A 46 -1.24 5.28 19.15
CA GLY A 46 -1.85 4.87 17.89
C GLY A 46 -0.83 4.36 16.88
N HIS A 47 0.09 5.21 16.44
CA HIS A 47 0.98 4.90 15.32
C HIS A 47 2.20 4.07 15.71
N MET A 48 2.93 4.47 16.75
CA MET A 48 4.25 3.90 17.06
C MET A 48 4.23 2.36 17.26
N PRO A 49 3.23 1.74 17.91
CA PRO A 49 3.22 0.29 18.07
C PRO A 49 3.16 -0.45 16.73
N LEU A 50 2.43 0.08 15.75
CA LEU A 50 2.26 -0.55 14.45
C LEU A 50 3.47 -0.29 13.54
N LEU A 51 4.13 0.86 13.64
CA LEU A 51 5.37 1.14 12.92
C LEU A 51 6.55 0.25 13.36
N ALA A 52 6.47 -0.39 14.53
CA ALA A 52 7.41 -1.41 14.96
C ALA A 52 7.20 -2.77 14.24
N ASN A 53 6.06 -2.99 13.60
CA ASN A 53 5.80 -4.16 12.77
C ASN A 53 6.37 -3.96 11.36
N SER A 54 7.21 -4.88 10.89
CA SER A 54 7.90 -4.74 9.61
C SER A 54 6.95 -4.73 8.40
N SER A 55 5.92 -5.57 8.39
CA SER A 55 4.92 -5.61 7.31
C SER A 55 4.11 -4.32 7.25
N PHE A 56 3.70 -3.79 8.41
CA PHE A 56 2.99 -2.52 8.48
C PHE A 56 3.89 -1.34 8.06
N ALA A 57 5.13 -1.29 8.53
CA ALA A 57 6.09 -0.25 8.14
C ALA A 57 6.37 -0.27 6.63
N GLN A 58 6.44 -1.45 6.01
CA GLN A 58 6.52 -1.58 4.56
C GLN A 58 5.26 -1.04 3.88
N PHE A 59 4.07 -1.44 4.34
CA PHE A 59 2.80 -0.93 3.83
C PHE A 59 2.72 0.61 3.90
N SER A 60 3.05 1.21 5.04
CA SER A 60 3.11 2.69 5.17
C SER A 60 4.11 3.31 4.20
N GLN A 61 5.27 2.67 3.99
CA GLN A 61 6.26 3.14 3.03
C GLN A 61 5.77 3.03 1.58
N GLU A 62 5.00 2.00 1.21
CA GLU A 62 4.43 1.87 -0.15
C GLU A 62 3.52 3.05 -0.49
N ILE A 63 2.66 3.48 0.45
CA ILE A 63 1.82 4.68 0.29
C ILE A 63 2.71 5.91 0.04
N GLY A 64 3.77 6.08 0.83
CA GLY A 64 4.71 7.17 0.66
C GLY A 64 5.43 7.15 -0.69
N LEU A 65 5.92 5.99 -1.13
CA LEU A 65 6.59 5.84 -2.43
C LEU A 65 5.65 6.07 -3.61
N ALA A 66 4.39 5.68 -3.49
CA ALA A 66 3.35 5.95 -4.49
C ALA A 66 3.10 7.47 -4.64
N SER A 67 3.23 8.24 -3.56
CA SER A 67 3.00 9.69 -3.56
C SER A 67 4.08 10.50 -4.32
N LEU A 68 5.29 9.95 -4.47
CA LEU A 68 6.41 10.68 -5.06
C LEU A 68 6.20 10.93 -6.55
N GLY A 69 6.06 12.21 -6.91
CA GLY A 69 5.82 12.66 -8.28
C GLY A 69 4.39 12.46 -8.78
N ALA A 70 3.46 12.06 -7.90
CA ALA A 70 2.05 11.90 -8.24
C ALA A 70 1.31 13.24 -8.38
N SER A 71 0.20 13.25 -9.14
CA SER A 71 -0.67 14.41 -9.28
C SER A 71 -1.36 14.79 -7.95
N GLU A 72 -1.88 16.01 -7.83
CA GLU A 72 -2.65 16.39 -6.62
C GLU A 72 -3.90 15.51 -6.43
N GLU A 73 -4.54 15.09 -7.52
CA GLU A 73 -5.68 14.17 -7.47
C GLU A 73 -5.28 12.82 -6.85
N ASP A 74 -4.16 12.26 -7.30
CA ASP A 74 -3.65 10.99 -6.77
C ASP A 74 -3.13 11.13 -5.33
N ILE A 75 -2.56 12.28 -4.97
CA ILE A 75 -2.19 12.57 -3.56
C ILE A 75 -3.42 12.54 -2.66
N ASN A 76 -4.53 13.14 -3.08
CA ASN A 76 -5.77 13.12 -2.31
C ASN A 76 -6.32 11.70 -2.17
N LYS A 77 -6.32 10.91 -3.25
CA LYS A 77 -6.71 9.50 -3.20
C LYS A 77 -5.82 8.69 -2.25
N LEU A 78 -4.50 8.87 -2.33
CA LEU A 78 -3.55 8.22 -1.42
C LEU A 78 -3.73 8.65 0.04
N ALA A 79 -4.09 9.91 0.29
CA ALA A 79 -4.41 10.40 1.62
C ALA A 79 -5.69 9.74 2.17
N THR A 80 -6.72 9.56 1.34
CA THR A 80 -7.92 8.81 1.70
C THR A 80 -7.59 7.34 2.00
N LEU A 81 -6.74 6.71 1.19
CA LEU A 81 -6.29 5.34 1.44
C LEU A 81 -5.50 5.22 2.75
N TYR A 82 -4.62 6.18 3.03
CA TYR A 82 -3.93 6.28 4.31
C TYR A 82 -4.92 6.40 5.47
N PHE A 83 -5.92 7.27 5.34
CA PHE A 83 -6.94 7.49 6.36
C PHE A 83 -7.73 6.20 6.66
N PHE A 84 -8.28 5.53 5.65
CA PHE A 84 -9.07 4.32 5.87
C PHE A 84 -8.27 3.04 6.16
N THR A 85 -6.94 3.16 6.24
CA THR A 85 -6.06 2.06 6.64
C THR A 85 -5.23 2.41 7.87
N VAL A 86 -4.24 3.29 7.76
CA VAL A 86 -3.34 3.67 8.84
C VAL A 86 -4.07 4.38 9.99
N GLU A 87 -5.12 5.17 9.73
CA GLU A 87 -5.90 5.84 10.79
C GLU A 87 -7.08 5.01 11.29
N PHE A 88 -7.84 4.38 10.38
CA PHE A 88 -9.13 3.74 10.70
C PHE A 88 -9.26 2.29 10.20
N GLY A 89 -8.14 1.60 9.96
CA GLY A 89 -8.11 0.24 9.44
C GLY A 89 -8.32 -0.87 10.46
N LEU A 90 -8.91 -1.98 9.98
CA LEU A 90 -9.18 -3.20 10.74
C LEU A 90 -8.49 -4.41 10.10
N CYS A 91 -8.19 -5.42 10.91
CA CYS A 91 -7.64 -6.69 10.48
C CYS A 91 -8.59 -7.82 10.86
N ARG A 92 -9.00 -8.63 9.88
CA ARG A 92 -9.82 -9.82 10.10
C ARG A 92 -8.94 -10.97 10.54
N GLN A 93 -9.30 -11.60 11.65
CA GLN A 93 -8.60 -12.74 12.23
C GLN A 93 -9.10 -14.06 11.65
N GLN A 94 -8.35 -15.14 11.86
CA GLN A 94 -8.70 -16.48 11.37
C GLN A 94 -10.03 -17.01 11.93
N ASP A 95 -10.42 -16.57 13.13
CA ASP A 95 -11.70 -16.90 13.76
C ASP A 95 -12.88 -16.05 13.23
N GLY A 96 -12.63 -15.18 12.23
CA GLY A 96 -13.60 -14.26 11.65
C GLY A 96 -13.82 -12.99 12.46
N SER A 97 -13.20 -12.83 13.63
CA SER A 97 -13.30 -11.60 14.43
C SER A 97 -12.50 -10.45 13.80
N PHE A 98 -12.91 -9.21 14.07
CA PHE A 98 -12.17 -8.02 13.65
C PHE A 98 -11.33 -7.46 14.82
N LYS A 99 -10.09 -7.08 14.51
CA LYS A 99 -9.20 -6.32 15.40
C LYS A 99 -8.88 -4.98 14.75
N VAL A 100 -8.73 -3.95 15.56
CA VAL A 100 -8.31 -2.63 15.06
C VAL A 100 -6.80 -2.56 14.96
N PHE A 101 -6.32 -1.82 13.96
CA PHE A 101 -4.91 -1.40 13.90
C PHE A 101 -4.75 0.10 13.58
N GLY A 102 -5.81 0.76 13.10
CA GLY A 102 -5.78 2.17 12.80
C GLY A 102 -5.46 3.03 14.02
N ALA A 103 -4.57 4.01 13.86
CA ALA A 103 -4.10 4.87 14.94
C ALA A 103 -5.21 5.75 15.54
N GLY A 104 -6.09 6.31 14.72
CA GLY A 104 -7.31 7.00 15.16
C GLY A 104 -8.18 6.12 16.07
N LEU A 105 -8.37 4.85 15.72
CA LEU A 105 -9.10 3.89 16.55
C LEU A 105 -8.35 3.55 17.84
N LEU A 106 -7.06 3.29 17.77
CA LEU A 106 -6.24 2.91 18.94
C LEU A 106 -6.06 4.04 19.95
N SER A 107 -6.23 5.29 19.53
CA SER A 107 -6.09 6.49 20.37
C SER A 107 -7.42 7.13 20.79
N SER A 108 -8.55 6.61 20.28
CA SER A 108 -9.91 7.07 20.59
C SER A 108 -10.76 5.93 21.13
N VAL A 109 -10.98 5.90 22.44
CA VAL A 109 -11.78 4.85 23.10
C VAL A 109 -13.22 4.81 22.56
N ALA A 110 -13.81 5.97 22.29
CA ALA A 110 -15.19 6.08 21.84
C ALA A 110 -15.36 5.60 20.39
N GLU A 111 -14.43 5.97 19.50
CA GLU A 111 -14.48 5.55 18.10
C GLU A 111 -14.08 4.08 17.94
N LEU A 112 -13.14 3.58 18.75
CA LEU A 112 -12.86 2.14 18.85
C LEU A 112 -14.13 1.34 19.17
N GLN A 113 -14.87 1.76 20.20
CA GLN A 113 -16.12 1.10 20.59
C GLN A 113 -17.14 1.16 19.46
N HIS A 114 -17.26 2.31 18.78
CA HIS A 114 -18.19 2.47 17.64
C HIS A 114 -17.83 1.55 16.47
N ALA A 115 -16.55 1.46 16.10
CA ALA A 115 -16.07 0.66 14.97
C ALA A 115 -16.34 -0.83 15.18
N ILE A 116 -16.16 -1.36 16.39
CA ILE A 116 -16.38 -2.79 16.68
C ILE A 116 -17.86 -3.16 16.86
N THR A 117 -18.74 -2.21 17.21
CA THR A 117 -20.18 -2.48 17.39
C THR A 117 -20.99 -2.32 16.12
N THR A 118 -20.48 -1.57 15.13
CA THR A 118 -21.22 -1.22 13.92
C THR A 118 -20.74 -2.07 12.74
N THR A 119 -20.95 -3.38 12.85
CA THR A 119 -20.39 -4.38 11.92
C THR A 119 -20.93 -4.24 10.49
N ASP A 120 -22.11 -3.64 10.32
CA ASP A 120 -22.71 -3.29 9.02
C ASP A 120 -21.93 -2.22 8.25
N LYS A 121 -21.11 -1.41 8.94
CA LYS A 121 -20.22 -0.42 8.33
C LYS A 121 -18.85 -0.98 7.94
N ILE A 122 -18.54 -2.22 8.31
CA ILE A 122 -17.24 -2.85 8.03
C ILE A 122 -17.25 -3.42 6.61
N LYS A 123 -16.41 -2.85 5.73
CA LYS A 123 -16.25 -3.21 4.32
C LYS A 123 -14.87 -3.83 4.09
N ARG A 124 -14.72 -4.63 3.04
CA ARG A 124 -13.39 -5.14 2.66
C ARG A 124 -12.60 -4.02 1.99
N PHE A 125 -11.33 -3.87 2.35
CA PHE A 125 -10.43 -2.90 1.74
C PHE A 125 -10.24 -3.19 0.25
N ASP A 126 -10.53 -2.20 -0.57
CA ASP A 126 -10.30 -2.20 -2.01
C ASP A 126 -9.85 -0.78 -2.40
N PRO A 127 -8.58 -0.57 -2.77
CA PRO A 127 -8.05 0.77 -3.02
C PRO A 127 -8.86 1.59 -4.04
N GLU A 128 -9.41 0.95 -5.07
CA GLU A 128 -10.18 1.66 -6.11
C GLU A 128 -11.49 2.24 -5.56
N VAL A 129 -12.11 1.54 -4.61
CA VAL A 129 -13.36 1.96 -3.96
C VAL A 129 -13.07 2.85 -2.76
N THR A 130 -12.14 2.44 -1.89
CA THR A 130 -11.82 3.12 -0.64
C THR A 130 -11.28 4.53 -0.87
N CYS A 131 -10.54 4.78 -1.96
CA CYS A 131 -10.01 6.12 -2.24
C CYS A 131 -11.09 7.20 -2.54
N GLN A 132 -12.35 6.78 -2.74
CA GLN A 132 -13.49 7.66 -2.97
C GLN A 132 -14.34 7.90 -1.71
N GLU A 133 -14.05 7.21 -0.60
CA GLU A 133 -14.82 7.34 0.64
C GLU A 133 -14.52 8.69 1.33
N GLU A 134 -15.55 9.28 1.94
CA GLU A 134 -15.44 10.59 2.60
C GLU A 134 -14.77 10.46 3.97
N CYS A 135 -13.66 11.18 4.17
CA CYS A 135 -12.97 11.27 5.46
C CYS A 135 -13.70 12.23 6.41
N ILE A 136 -14.27 11.72 7.51
CA ILE A 136 -15.01 12.54 8.48
C ILE A 136 -14.09 12.89 9.65
N ILE A 137 -13.85 14.19 9.89
CA ILE A 137 -12.91 14.65 10.94
C ILE A 137 -13.63 14.89 12.28
N THR A 138 -14.92 15.28 12.25
CA THR A 138 -15.64 15.80 13.42
C THR A 138 -16.64 14.81 14.03
N ALA A 139 -16.81 13.64 13.44
CA ALA A 139 -17.74 12.60 13.87
C ALA A 139 -17.19 11.22 13.50
N TYR A 140 -17.81 10.16 14.02
CA TYR A 140 -17.39 8.79 13.70
C TYR A 140 -17.52 8.45 12.23
N GLN A 141 -16.63 7.61 11.73
CA GLN A 141 -16.66 7.21 10.32
C GLN A 141 -17.95 6.49 9.93
N ASN A 142 -18.35 6.68 8.68
CA ASN A 142 -19.49 5.99 8.06
C ASN A 142 -19.11 4.61 7.51
N ALA A 143 -17.82 4.35 7.31
CA ALA A 143 -17.31 3.07 6.87
C ALA A 143 -15.94 2.79 7.50
N TYR A 144 -15.66 1.51 7.70
CA TYR A 144 -14.36 1.02 8.14
C TYR A 144 -13.90 -0.07 7.20
N TYR A 145 -12.61 -0.17 6.92
CA TYR A 145 -12.08 -1.11 5.94
C TYR A 145 -11.16 -2.14 6.58
N TYR A 146 -11.38 -3.41 6.25
CA TYR A 146 -10.55 -4.50 6.74
C TYR A 146 -9.70 -5.17 5.67
N THR A 147 -8.55 -5.68 6.11
CA THR A 147 -7.71 -6.64 5.38
C THR A 147 -7.51 -7.91 6.21
N ASP A 148 -7.19 -9.03 5.57
CA ASP A 148 -6.84 -10.30 6.23
C ASP A 148 -5.41 -10.29 6.77
N SER A 149 -4.53 -9.47 6.20
CA SER A 149 -3.17 -9.26 6.68
C SER A 149 -2.57 -7.95 6.16
N PHE A 150 -1.49 -7.49 6.78
CA PHE A 150 -0.71 -6.36 6.25
C PHE A 150 -0.02 -6.69 4.92
N GLU A 151 0.25 -7.96 4.63
CA GLU A 151 0.79 -8.38 3.33
C GLU A 151 -0.24 -8.15 2.22
N GLU A 152 -1.51 -8.54 2.44
CA GLU A 152 -2.61 -8.24 1.50
C GLU A 152 -2.76 -6.73 1.29
N ALA A 153 -2.73 -5.94 2.38
CA ALA A 153 -2.81 -4.48 2.30
C ALA A 153 -1.70 -3.89 1.42
N LYS A 154 -0.46 -4.39 1.61
CA LYS A 154 0.72 -3.99 0.85
C LYS A 154 0.62 -4.38 -0.63
N GLU A 155 0.21 -5.61 -0.92
CA GLU A 155 0.02 -6.08 -2.30
C GLU A 155 -1.04 -5.25 -3.04
N LYS A 156 -2.18 -4.98 -2.38
CA LYS A 156 -3.24 -4.11 -2.93
C LYS A 156 -2.74 -2.69 -3.20
N MET A 157 -1.96 -2.12 -2.28
CA MET A 157 -1.37 -0.79 -2.51
C MET A 157 -0.35 -0.77 -3.63
N ARG A 158 0.45 -1.83 -3.82
CA ARG A 158 1.36 -1.93 -4.96
C ARG A 158 0.60 -1.98 -6.28
N ALA A 159 -0.42 -2.83 -6.37
CA ALA A 159 -1.27 -2.90 -7.56
C ALA A 159 -1.96 -1.56 -7.85
N TYR A 160 -2.46 -0.87 -6.81
CA TYR A 160 -3.03 0.46 -6.96
C TYR A 160 -1.99 1.50 -7.42
N ALA A 161 -0.78 1.47 -6.86
CA ALA A 161 0.29 2.38 -7.23
C ALA A 161 0.71 2.26 -8.71
N ASP A 162 0.54 1.08 -9.32
CA ASP A 162 0.78 0.87 -10.76
C ASP A 162 -0.25 1.59 -11.66
N THR A 163 -1.41 1.98 -11.11
CA THR A 163 -2.42 2.77 -11.84
C THR A 163 -2.08 4.27 -11.89
N ILE A 164 -1.22 4.73 -10.98
CA ILE A 164 -0.83 6.14 -10.85
C ILE A 164 0.06 6.54 -12.03
N GLN A 165 -0.36 7.56 -12.77
CA GLN A 165 0.34 8.01 -13.97
C GLN A 165 1.61 8.80 -13.62
N ARG A 166 2.78 8.18 -13.81
CA ARG A 166 4.09 8.83 -13.73
C ARG A 166 5.09 8.23 -14.73
N PRO A 167 6.01 9.04 -15.31
CA PRO A 167 6.92 8.59 -16.36
C PRO A 167 8.13 7.78 -15.84
N PHE A 168 8.12 7.36 -14.57
CA PHE A 168 9.23 6.66 -13.92
C PHE A 168 8.74 5.76 -12.78
N GLY A 169 9.50 4.70 -12.50
CA GLY A 169 9.40 3.98 -11.23
C GLY A 169 10.27 4.62 -10.15
N VAL A 170 10.01 4.26 -8.89
CA VAL A 170 10.86 4.67 -7.76
C VAL A 170 11.26 3.46 -6.94
N ARG A 171 12.48 3.48 -6.40
CA ARG A 171 12.98 2.48 -5.45
C ARG A 171 13.62 3.19 -4.28
N TYR A 172 13.29 2.79 -3.05
CA TYR A 172 14.00 3.26 -1.88
C TYR A 172 15.32 2.50 -1.71
N ASN A 173 16.43 3.23 -1.58
CA ASN A 173 17.72 2.67 -1.21
C ASN A 173 17.94 2.84 0.30
N PRO A 174 17.88 1.74 1.09
CA PRO A 174 17.99 1.83 2.54
C PRO A 174 19.42 2.12 3.04
N TYR A 175 20.45 1.89 2.22
CA TYR A 175 21.85 2.14 2.61
C TYR A 175 22.18 3.62 2.61
N THR A 176 21.68 4.35 1.61
CA THR A 176 21.91 5.79 1.45
C THR A 176 20.73 6.63 1.94
N GLN A 177 19.61 5.99 2.29
CA GLN A 177 18.35 6.65 2.65
C GLN A 177 17.86 7.59 1.54
N THR A 178 17.99 7.17 0.28
CA THR A 178 17.60 7.96 -0.90
C THR A 178 16.55 7.25 -1.74
N VAL A 179 15.82 8.00 -2.57
CA VAL A 179 14.93 7.44 -3.59
C VAL A 179 15.61 7.46 -4.96
N GLU A 180 15.73 6.29 -5.57
CA GLU A 180 16.25 6.08 -6.92
C GLU A 180 15.12 6.15 -7.94
N VAL A 181 15.23 7.08 -8.89
CA VAL A 181 14.26 7.23 -9.98
C VAL A 181 14.61 6.30 -11.14
N LEU A 182 13.83 5.24 -11.32
CA LEU A 182 13.97 4.22 -12.37
C LEU A 182 13.30 4.72 -13.66
N SER A 183 14.06 5.47 -14.45
CA SER A 183 13.59 6.23 -15.63
C SER A 183 14.15 5.72 -16.96
N ASN A 184 15.11 4.78 -16.94
CA ASN A 184 15.72 4.24 -18.14
C ASN A 184 16.32 2.84 -17.89
N ALA A 185 16.62 2.14 -18.99
CA ALA A 185 17.17 0.79 -18.96
C ALA A 185 18.46 0.69 -18.13
N LYS A 186 19.39 1.66 -18.24
CA LYS A 186 20.65 1.64 -17.49
C LYS A 186 20.41 1.59 -15.97
N LYS A 187 19.50 2.41 -15.45
CA LYS A 187 19.16 2.43 -14.02
C LYS A 187 18.45 1.15 -13.59
N ILE A 188 17.53 0.63 -14.42
CA ILE A 188 16.84 -0.62 -14.15
C ILE A 188 17.83 -1.80 -14.11
N THR A 189 18.75 -1.88 -15.08
CA THR A 189 19.80 -2.91 -15.13
C THR A 189 20.71 -2.87 -13.90
N ALA A 190 21.02 -1.68 -13.37
CA ALA A 190 21.80 -1.57 -12.13
C ALA A 190 21.08 -2.24 -10.95
N VAL A 191 19.78 -1.96 -10.77
CA VAL A 191 18.95 -2.60 -9.74
C VAL A 191 18.86 -4.11 -9.94
N VAL A 192 18.65 -4.57 -11.18
CA VAL A 192 18.62 -6.01 -11.49
C VAL A 192 19.94 -6.69 -11.17
N SER A 193 21.08 -6.02 -11.40
CA SER A 193 22.39 -6.53 -11.02
C SER A 193 22.56 -6.69 -9.51
N GLU A 194 22.04 -5.75 -8.72
CA GLU A 194 22.02 -5.85 -7.25
C GLU A 194 21.14 -7.01 -6.78
N LEU A 195 19.92 -7.11 -7.30
CA LEU A 195 18.98 -8.20 -6.96
C LEU A 195 19.56 -9.58 -7.32
N ARG A 196 20.34 -9.68 -8.40
CA ARG A 196 21.06 -10.92 -8.75
C ARG A 196 22.06 -11.32 -7.66
N GLY A 197 22.70 -10.34 -7.02
CA GLY A 197 23.57 -10.58 -5.85
C GLY A 197 22.79 -11.20 -4.70
N ASP A 198 21.64 -10.63 -4.35
CA ASP A 198 20.77 -11.14 -3.29
C ASP A 198 20.24 -12.54 -3.61
N LEU A 199 19.82 -12.80 -4.86
CA LEU A 199 19.42 -14.12 -5.31
C LEU A 199 20.55 -15.15 -5.22
N SER A 200 21.80 -14.73 -5.45
CA SER A 200 22.96 -15.60 -5.28
C SER A 200 23.19 -15.98 -3.82
N ILE A 201 22.92 -15.06 -2.88
CA ILE A 201 22.98 -15.33 -1.43
C ILE A 201 21.90 -16.35 -1.06
N VAL A 202 20.66 -16.14 -1.51
CA VAL A 202 19.53 -17.07 -1.27
C VAL A 202 19.84 -18.45 -1.83
N SER A 203 20.31 -18.54 -3.09
CA SER A 203 20.69 -19.82 -3.72
C SER A 203 21.80 -20.54 -2.94
N SER A 204 22.80 -19.79 -2.46
CA SER A 204 23.90 -20.36 -1.67
C SER A 204 23.42 -20.87 -0.31
N ALA A 205 22.47 -20.16 0.33
CA ALA A 205 21.85 -20.59 1.58
C ALA A 205 21.00 -21.86 1.37
N LEU A 206 20.17 -21.89 0.31
CA LEU A 206 19.34 -23.04 -0.03
C LEU A 206 20.17 -24.31 -0.20
N LYS A 207 21.28 -24.25 -0.94
CA LYS A 207 22.20 -25.40 -1.11
C LYS A 207 22.77 -25.92 0.21
N LYS A 208 23.07 -25.03 1.15
CA LYS A 208 23.60 -25.42 2.47
C LYS A 208 22.51 -26.05 3.33
N VAL A 209 21.31 -25.48 3.34
CA VAL A 209 20.20 -25.98 4.14
C VAL A 209 19.65 -27.29 3.57
N SER A 210 19.52 -27.43 2.25
CA SER A 210 19.07 -28.68 1.62
C SER A 210 20.02 -29.86 1.86
N ALA A 211 21.31 -29.58 2.13
CA ALA A 211 22.28 -30.60 2.51
C ALA A 211 22.15 -31.05 3.98
N MET A 212 21.42 -30.30 4.82
CA MET A 212 21.24 -30.54 6.25
C MET A 212 19.80 -30.95 6.61
N ASP A 213 18.82 -30.56 5.81
CA ASP A 213 17.39 -30.81 6.03
C ASP A 213 16.75 -31.42 4.76
N GLU A 214 16.45 -32.71 4.83
CA GLU A 214 15.81 -33.47 3.76
C GLU A 214 14.33 -33.10 3.55
N ASN A 215 13.70 -32.38 4.49
CA ASN A 215 12.30 -31.96 4.40
C ASN A 215 12.13 -30.57 3.77
N LEU A 216 13.22 -29.92 3.33
CA LEU A 216 13.14 -28.61 2.70
C LEU A 216 12.43 -28.69 1.35
N ASP A 217 11.28 -28.01 1.23
CA ASP A 217 10.53 -27.88 -0.02
C ASP A 217 11.18 -26.82 -0.93
N VAL A 218 12.24 -27.22 -1.63
CA VAL A 218 13.00 -26.37 -2.55
C VAL A 218 12.12 -25.89 -3.72
N GLU A 219 11.23 -26.74 -4.20
CA GLU A 219 10.39 -26.48 -5.38
C GLU A 219 9.41 -25.33 -5.12
N LYS A 220 8.81 -25.29 -3.92
CA LYS A 220 7.99 -24.17 -3.47
C LYS A 220 8.77 -22.86 -3.39
N ILE A 221 10.02 -22.89 -2.92
CA ILE A 221 10.87 -21.69 -2.81
C ILE A 221 11.25 -21.16 -4.19
N GLU A 222 11.61 -22.05 -5.14
CA GLU A 222 11.89 -21.66 -6.52
C GLU A 222 10.66 -21.05 -7.22
N LYS A 223 9.47 -21.58 -6.93
CA LYS A 223 8.21 -21.02 -7.46
C LYS A 223 7.95 -19.60 -6.97
N LEU A 224 8.26 -19.28 -5.71
CA LEU A 224 8.14 -17.93 -5.16
C LEU A 224 9.08 -16.93 -5.86
N LEU A 225 10.28 -17.37 -6.24
CA LEU A 225 11.26 -16.53 -6.94
C LEU A 225 10.83 -16.23 -8.39
N SER A 226 10.22 -17.21 -9.07
CA SER A 226 9.83 -17.09 -10.47
C SER A 226 8.51 -16.33 -10.71
N SER A 227 7.54 -16.40 -9.78
CA SER A 227 6.24 -15.73 -9.94
C SER A 227 6.31 -14.20 -9.92
N SER A 228 7.40 -13.63 -9.40
CA SER A 228 7.54 -12.18 -9.15
C SER A 228 8.02 -11.36 -10.36
N LEU A 229 8.36 -11.99 -11.49
CA LEU A 229 8.91 -11.33 -12.68
C LEU A 229 7.97 -11.47 -13.89
N HIS A 230 6.98 -10.57 -14.00
CA HIS A 230 6.17 -10.43 -15.21
C HIS A 230 6.52 -9.10 -15.89
N VAL A 231 7.36 -9.16 -16.93
CA VAL A 231 7.76 -7.99 -17.73
C VAL A 231 7.01 -8.04 -19.07
N CYS A 232 6.06 -7.13 -19.25
CA CYS A 232 5.25 -6.88 -20.45
C CYS A 232 4.15 -7.92 -20.80
N ASP A 233 2.90 -7.53 -20.59
CA ASP A 233 1.80 -7.82 -21.51
C ASP A 233 1.52 -6.56 -22.35
N LYS A 234 2.16 -6.45 -23.52
CA LYS A 234 1.73 -5.52 -24.58
C LYS A 234 2.02 -6.12 -25.95
N THR A 235 0.98 -6.65 -26.57
CA THR A 235 0.78 -6.42 -28.01
C THR A 235 -0.37 -5.44 -28.15
N LEU A 236 -0.03 -4.15 -28.21
CA LEU A 236 -0.82 -3.16 -28.95
C LEU A 236 -0.66 -3.54 -30.42
N ASN A 237 -1.65 -4.18 -31.02
CA ASN A 237 -1.69 -4.32 -32.47
C ASN A 237 -2.00 -2.94 -33.07
N PRO A 238 -1.19 -2.44 -34.01
CA PRO A 238 -1.51 -1.25 -34.78
C PRO A 238 -2.67 -1.55 -35.73
N GLU A 239 -3.57 -0.58 -35.89
CA GLU A 239 -4.55 -0.54 -36.98
C GLU A 239 -3.83 -0.69 -38.32
N GLU A 240 -4.32 -1.57 -39.20
CA GLU A 240 -4.11 -1.48 -40.64
C GLU A 240 -5.46 -1.22 -41.34
N PRO A 241 -5.51 -0.30 -42.32
CA PRO A 241 -6.71 0.02 -43.08
C PRO A 241 -6.87 -0.84 -44.35
N ASP A 242 -8.13 -0.93 -44.79
CA ASP A 242 -8.64 -1.20 -46.14
C ASP A 242 -8.56 -2.60 -46.79
N GLY A 243 -9.73 -3.08 -47.24
CA GLY A 243 -9.87 -4.10 -48.29
C GLY A 243 -11.28 -4.71 -48.37
N PRO A 244 -11.99 -4.67 -49.53
CA PRO A 244 -13.46 -4.64 -49.57
C PRO A 244 -14.17 -6.00 -49.63
N GLU A 245 -15.46 -5.94 -49.30
CA GLU A 245 -16.48 -7.00 -49.32
C GLU A 245 -16.45 -7.88 -50.58
N GLN A 246 -16.37 -9.20 -50.37
CA GLN A 246 -16.70 -10.20 -51.38
C GLN A 246 -18.19 -10.50 -51.37
N THR A 247 -18.80 -10.20 -52.50
CA THR A 247 -20.15 -10.56 -52.94
C THR A 247 -20.40 -12.07 -52.84
N SER A 248 -21.41 -12.49 -52.08
CA SER A 248 -21.99 -13.83 -52.17
C SER A 248 -23.22 -13.84 -53.07
N SER A 249 -23.19 -14.71 -54.07
CA SER A 249 -24.20 -14.92 -55.10
C SER A 249 -25.43 -15.74 -54.62
N THR A 250 -26.61 -15.27 -55.05
CA THR A 250 -27.81 -16.02 -55.55
C THR A 250 -28.70 -16.81 -54.56
N PRO A 251 -29.98 -17.15 -54.91
CA PRO A 251 -30.74 -16.88 -56.15
C PRO A 251 -32.19 -16.33 -55.99
N ASN A 252 -32.64 -15.68 -57.06
CA ASN A 252 -33.99 -15.64 -57.67
C ASN A 252 -35.27 -16.12 -56.96
N LYS A 253 -36.28 -15.25 -57.10
CA LYS A 253 -37.68 -15.43 -57.57
C LYS A 253 -38.83 -15.36 -56.55
N GLU A 254 -39.81 -14.55 -57.00
CA GLU A 254 -41.18 -14.25 -56.54
C GLU A 254 -41.36 -13.21 -55.43
#